data_AF-A0A2A4WCF7-F1
#
_entry.id   AF-A0A2A4WCF7-F1
#
_cell.length_a   1.000
_cell.length_b   1.000
_cell.length_c   1.000
_cell.angle_alpha   90.00
_cell.angle_beta   90.00
_cell.angle_gamma   90.00
#
_symmetry.space_group_name_H-M   'P 1'
#
loop_
_entity.id
_entity.type
_entity.pdbx_description
1 polymer ?
#
loop_
_entity_poly.entity_id
_entity_poly.type
_entity_poly.pdbx_seq_one_letter_code
_entity_poly.pdbx_strand_id
1 'polypeptide(L)'
;MNSVADCFGIEAASMTASQRGRQKENIARWVVMYLGQELCGLKLRQIADQLSFTRTRNIPNVIGKLKLRMSADRGLCSKVKSQYDT
;
A
#
# COMPACT_ATOMS: atom_id res chain seq x y z
N MET A 1 -3.32 -7.41 -4.17
CA MET A 1 -3.38 -7.40 -2.68
C MET A 1 -2.68 -8.60 -2.07
N ASN A 2 -2.99 -9.84 -2.46
CA ASN A 2 -2.43 -11.05 -1.83
C ASN A 2 -0.89 -11.08 -1.79
N SER A 3 -0.21 -10.85 -2.92
CA SER A 3 1.26 -10.76 -2.98
C SER A 3 1.86 -9.76 -1.96
N VAL A 4 1.21 -8.60 -1.79
CA VAL A 4 1.65 -7.60 -0.80
C VAL A 4 1.39 -8.09 0.62
N ALA A 5 0.26 -8.75 0.87
CA ALA A 5 -0.04 -9.32 2.17
C ALA A 5 1.01 -10.37 2.58
N ASP A 6 1.38 -11.25 1.64
CA ASP A 6 2.40 -12.30 1.83
C ASP A 6 3.78 -11.70 2.12
N CYS A 7 4.19 -10.65 1.37
CA CYS A 7 5.47 -9.96 1.58
C CYS A 7 5.59 -9.31 2.98
N PHE A 8 4.46 -8.93 3.56
CA PHE A 8 4.39 -8.34 4.90
C PHE A 8 4.05 -9.36 5.99
N GLY A 9 3.75 -10.61 5.64
CA GLY A 9 3.36 -11.69 6.55
C GLY A 9 2.06 -11.39 7.28
N ILE A 10 1.06 -10.85 6.57
CA ILE A 10 -0.25 -10.47 7.10
C ILE A 10 -1.36 -11.04 6.23
N GLU A 11 -2.59 -11.09 6.74
CA GLU A 11 -3.75 -11.46 5.94
C GLU A 11 -4.20 -10.31 5.04
N ALA A 12 -4.61 -10.60 3.81
CA ALA A 12 -5.09 -9.59 2.87
C ALA A 12 -6.30 -8.81 3.41
N ALA A 13 -7.21 -9.48 4.13
CA ALA A 13 -8.35 -8.86 4.80
C ALA A 13 -7.92 -7.84 5.87
N SER A 14 -6.78 -8.04 6.53
CA SER A 14 -6.27 -7.12 7.55
C SER A 14 -5.79 -5.79 6.95
N MET A 15 -5.60 -5.71 5.63
CA MET A 15 -5.24 -4.48 4.93
C MET A 15 -6.43 -3.55 4.64
N THR A 16 -7.68 -3.95 4.86
CA THR A 16 -8.84 -3.06 4.66
C THR A 16 -9.13 -2.19 5.89
N ALA A 17 -8.83 -2.67 7.11
CA ALA A 17 -9.09 -1.96 8.36
C ALA A 17 -7.91 -1.09 8.82
N SER A 18 -8.04 0.24 8.82
CA SER A 18 -6.99 1.11 9.40
C SER A 18 -7.07 1.10 10.92
N GLN A 19 -6.01 0.66 11.59
CA GLN A 19 -5.96 0.60 13.05
C GLN A 19 -4.66 1.21 13.59
N ARG A 20 -4.77 1.95 14.70
CA ARG A 20 -3.60 2.42 15.46
C ARG A 20 -2.83 1.21 16.02
N GLY A 21 -1.49 1.25 15.96
CA GLY A 21 -0.61 0.16 16.39
C GLY A 21 -0.30 -0.91 15.32
N ARG A 22 -1.13 -1.04 14.27
CA ARG A 22 -0.93 -2.00 13.16
C ARG A 22 -0.02 -1.45 12.05
N GLN A 23 1.25 -1.22 12.38
CA GLN A 23 2.17 -0.56 11.44
C GLN A 23 2.39 -1.36 10.15
N LYS A 24 2.51 -2.69 10.21
CA LYS A 24 2.77 -3.53 9.03
C LYS A 24 1.61 -3.48 8.03
N GLU A 25 0.39 -3.63 8.53
CA GLU A 25 -0.86 -3.61 7.76
C GLU A 25 -1.10 -2.23 7.14
N ASN A 26 -0.81 -1.17 7.90
CA ASN A 26 -0.91 0.19 7.39
C ASN A 26 0.10 0.45 6.27
N ILE A 27 1.36 -0.01 6.42
CA ILE A 27 2.36 0.12 5.36
C ILE A 27 1.97 -0.72 4.14
N ALA A 28 1.56 -1.98 4.32
CA ALA A 28 1.11 -2.85 3.24
C ALA A 28 -0.05 -2.22 2.44
N ARG A 29 -1.01 -1.60 3.14
CA ARG A 29 -2.08 -0.83 2.49
C ARG A 29 -1.55 0.33 1.65
N TRP A 30 -0.58 1.09 2.18
CA TRP A 30 0.03 2.19 1.44
C TRP A 30 0.75 1.68 0.18
N VAL A 31 1.39 0.52 0.27
CA VAL A 31 2.03 -0.15 -0.88
C VAL A 31 0.98 -0.52 -1.93
N VAL A 32 -0.15 -1.11 -1.54
CA VAL A 32 -1.24 -1.40 -2.50
C VAL A 32 -1.73 -0.14 -3.20
N MET A 33 -1.90 0.97 -2.46
CA MET A 33 -2.29 2.26 -3.05
C MET A 33 -1.25 2.75 -4.07
N TYR A 34 0.03 2.68 -3.71
CA TYR A 34 1.14 3.06 -4.59
C TYR A 34 1.15 2.21 -5.86
N LEU A 35 1.12 0.88 -5.73
CA LEU A 35 1.20 -0.04 -6.87
C LEU A 35 0.00 0.17 -7.81
N GLY A 36 -1.19 0.32 -7.22
CA GLY A 36 -2.41 0.59 -7.98
C GLY A 36 -2.33 1.87 -8.80
N GLN A 37 -1.79 2.96 -8.24
CA GLN A 37 -1.71 4.24 -8.95
C GLN A 37 -0.54 4.29 -9.93
N GLU A 38 0.67 3.90 -9.51
CA GLU A 38 1.91 4.16 -10.24
C GLU A 38 2.23 3.07 -11.27
N LEU A 39 1.82 1.82 -11.03
CA LEU A 39 2.04 0.73 -12.00
C LEU A 39 0.82 0.47 -12.86
N CYS A 40 -0.32 0.31 -12.21
CA CYS A 40 -1.53 -0.15 -12.88
C CYS A 40 -2.35 1.01 -13.47
N GLY A 41 -1.95 2.26 -13.22
CA GLY A 41 -2.67 3.45 -13.69
C GLY A 41 -4.12 3.54 -13.18
N LEU A 42 -4.44 2.89 -12.06
CA LEU A 42 -5.80 2.82 -11.55
C LEU A 42 -6.27 4.20 -11.09
N LYS A 43 -7.53 4.50 -11.36
CA LYS A 43 -8.17 5.72 -10.83
C LYS A 43 -8.24 5.61 -9.31
N LEU A 44 -8.10 6.75 -8.62
CA LEU A 44 -8.17 6.82 -7.15
C LEU A 44 -9.44 6.15 -6.58
N ARG A 45 -10.56 6.25 -7.31
CA ARG A 45 -11.82 5.59 -6.93
C ARG A 45 -11.70 4.07 -6.92
N GLN A 46 -11.11 3.48 -7.96
CA GLN A 46 -10.90 2.03 -8.05
C GLN A 46 -10.00 1.51 -6.93
N ILE A 47 -8.93 2.26 -6.61
CA ILE A 47 -8.04 1.93 -5.49
C ILE A 47 -8.81 2.00 -4.16
N ALA A 48 -9.66 3.02 -3.98
CA ALA A 48 -10.48 3.14 -2.79
C ALA A 48 -11.49 1.98 -2.66
N ASP A 49 -12.15 1.61 -3.76
CA ASP A 49 -13.12 0.51 -3.77
C ASP A 49 -12.45 -0.83 -3.40
N GLN A 50 -11.26 -1.11 -3.94
CA GLN A 50 -10.47 -2.31 -3.59
C GLN A 50 -10.07 -2.37 -2.10
N LEU A 51 -9.84 -1.22 -1.49
CA LEU A 51 -9.41 -1.11 -0.09
C LEU A 51 -10.57 -0.79 0.86
N SER A 52 -11.81 -0.81 0.36
CA SER A 52 -13.04 -0.47 1.10
C SER A 52 -13.01 0.94 1.74
N PHE A 53 -12.34 1.91 1.10
CA PHE A 53 -12.33 3.30 1.53
C PHE A 53 -13.51 4.09 0.95
N THR A 54 -14.18 4.86 1.80
CA THR A 54 -15.22 5.79 1.35
C THR A 54 -14.64 7.07 0.71
N ARG A 55 -13.39 7.43 1.02
CA ARG A 55 -12.76 8.70 0.62
C ARG A 55 -11.42 8.46 -0.08
N THR A 56 -11.32 8.97 -1.30
CA THR A 56 -10.13 8.88 -2.17
C THR A 56 -9.08 9.97 -1.88
N ARG A 57 -9.49 11.08 -1.25
CA ARG A 57 -8.69 12.31 -1.09
C ARG A 57 -7.30 12.06 -0.46
N ASN A 58 -7.19 11.09 0.44
CA ASN A 58 -5.95 10.83 1.16
C ASN A 58 -4.98 9.93 0.40
N ILE A 59 -5.39 9.27 -0.69
CA ILE A 59 -4.56 8.31 -1.43
C ILE A 59 -3.26 8.97 -1.93
N PRO A 60 -3.28 10.14 -2.61
CA PRO A 60 -2.04 10.78 -3.07
C PRO A 60 -1.11 11.19 -1.92
N ASN A 61 -1.66 11.69 -0.81
CA ASN A 61 -0.87 12.06 0.37
C ASN A 61 -0.19 10.84 1.01
N VAL A 62 -0.90 9.72 1.10
CA VAL A 62 -0.39 8.45 1.61
C VAL A 62 0.73 7.90 0.72
N ILE A 63 0.56 7.98 -0.60
CA ILE A 63 1.59 7.57 -1.56
C ILE A 63 2.84 8.44 -1.42
N GLY A 64 2.69 9.76 -1.25
CA GLY A 64 3.80 10.67 -0.95
C GLY A 64 4.54 10.29 0.33
N LYS A 65 3.80 9.97 1.42
CA LYS A 65 4.39 9.50 2.68
C LYS A 65 5.14 8.18 2.51
N LEU A 66 4.60 7.25 1.70
CA LEU A 66 5.27 5.99 1.41
C LEU A 66 6.57 6.22 0.64
N LYS A 67 6.57 7.05 -0.41
CA LYS A 67 7.77 7.41 -1.18
C LYS A 67 8.87 7.96 -0.27
N LEU A 68 8.52 8.88 0.64
CA LEU A 68 9.46 9.42 1.62
C LEU A 68 9.98 8.35 2.61
N ARG A 69 9.11 7.43 3.04
CA ARG A 69 9.51 6.33 3.92
C ARG A 69 10.43 5.35 3.21
N MET A 70 10.18 5.04 1.94
CA MET A 70 11.05 4.20 1.10
C MET A 70 12.41 4.85 0.85
N SER A 71 12.50 6.18 0.74
CA SER A 71 13.80 6.85 0.63
C SER A 71 14.62 6.77 1.92
N ALA A 72 13.96 6.66 3.08
CA ALA A 72 14.62 6.53 4.38
C ALA A 72 14.92 5.06 4.76
N ASP A 73 14.06 4.12 4.36
CA ASP A 73 14.13 2.70 4.72
C ASP A 73 14.43 1.82 3.48
N ARG A 74 15.70 1.40 3.35
CA ARG A 74 16.15 0.50 2.28
C ARG A 74 15.47 -0.87 2.31
N GLY A 75 15.09 -1.38 3.48
CA GLY A 75 14.40 -2.66 3.62
C GLY A 75 12.98 -2.58 3.06
N LEU A 76 12.26 -1.50 3.38
CA LEU A 76 10.95 -1.23 2.80
C LEU A 76 11.04 -1.02 1.29
N CYS A 77 12.02 -0.25 0.82
CA CYS A 77 12.24 -0.04 -0.61
C CYS A 77 12.45 -1.36 -1.36
N SER A 78 13.27 -2.27 -0.79
CA SER A 78 13.54 -3.58 -1.39
C SER A 78 12.29 -4.46 -1.43
N LYS A 79 11.48 -4.49 -0.36
CA LYS A 79 10.20 -5.22 -0.31
C LYS A 79 9.19 -4.72 -1.33
N VAL A 80 9.10 -3.41 -1.50
CA VAL A 80 8.22 -2.81 -2.51
C VAL A 80 8.74 -3.12 -3.92
N LYS A 81 10.06 -3.08 -4.12
CA LYS A 81 10.69 -3.42 -5.39
C LYS A 81 10.45 -4.86 -5.83
N SER A 82 10.51 -5.80 -4.88
CA SER A 82 10.22 -7.20 -5.17
C SER A 82 8.77 -7.45 -5.62
N GLN A 83 7.86 -6.48 -5.48
CA GLN A 83 6.50 -6.58 -6.01
C GLN A 83 6.41 -6.16 -7.48
N TYR A 84 7.44 -5.55 -8.07
CA TYR A 84 7.51 -5.19 -9.49
C TYR A 84 8.16 -6.27 -10.34
N ASP A 85 9.18 -6.93 -9.80
CA ASP A 85 10.08 -7.81 -10.56
C ASP A 85 9.53 -9.25 -10.76
N THR A 86 8.23 -9.47 -10.52
CA THR A 86 7.52 -10.75 -10.71
C THR A 86 6.42 -10.60 -11.74
#